data_AF-S7TXR0-F1
#
_entry.id   AF-S7TXR0-F1
#
_cell.length_a   1.000
_cell.length_b   1.000
_cell.length_c   1.000
_cell.angle_alpha   90.00
_cell.angle_beta   90.00
_cell.angle_gamma   90.00
#
_symmetry.space_group_name_H-M   'P 1'
#
loop_
_entity.id
_entity.type
_entity.pdbx_description
1 polymer ?
#
loop_
_entity_poly.entity_id
_entity_poly.type
_entity_poly.pdbx_seq_one_letter_code
_entity_poly.pdbx_strand_id
1 'polypeptide(L)'
;MKKWVCTVCGYIHVGDEPPDTCPVCGADKSMFEEVKEAAIDSMAPEPTIPAPSTDATTSAVNGKWECTVCGTLDDGDNPPAECPVCGADQSLFNRIGETTAGASQPGKPKIPEAPRHGGSATDPRSVDLGPEPASFKARLHHRVIAQILKHHVHPVSVHIPNGVIPFSVLFVMLAAAFDCRALEIAAQCNMIFVVLTMPIVLYSGYVEWQKRYKGFPGNRFIAKIVAAAVVTVSAAAVIVWWWIDPAVVQHKPGSFILVNLIMLFAAAVAGLIGGKLVFRD
;
A
#
# COMPACT_ATOMS: atom_id res chain seq x y z
N MET A 1 -11.44 -27.88 -6.07
CA MET A 1 -11.95 -26.83 -5.17
C MET A 1 -12.30 -25.64 -6.02
N LYS A 2 -13.44 -24.99 -5.79
CA LYS A 2 -13.81 -23.79 -6.55
C LYS A 2 -13.01 -22.57 -6.08
N LYS A 3 -12.87 -21.58 -6.96
CA LYS A 3 -12.27 -20.28 -6.66
C LYS A 3 -13.34 -19.21 -6.83
N TRP A 4 -13.43 -18.29 -5.89
CA TRP A 4 -14.39 -17.19 -5.89
C TRP A 4 -13.64 -15.88 -5.80
N VAL A 5 -13.94 -14.93 -6.69
CA VAL A 5 -13.31 -13.60 -6.68
C VAL A 5 -14.32 -12.52 -6.28
N CYS A 6 -13.94 -11.69 -5.31
CA CYS A 6 -14.74 -10.54 -4.92
C CYS A 6 -14.65 -9.45 -6.00
N THR A 7 -15.79 -9.05 -6.56
CA THR A 7 -15.87 -8.05 -7.64
C THR A 7 -15.59 -6.62 -7.17
N VAL A 8 -15.56 -6.38 -5.86
CA VAL A 8 -15.25 -5.07 -5.26
C VAL A 8 -13.74 -4.86 -5.08
N CYS A 9 -13.02 -5.84 -4.53
CA CYS A 9 -11.62 -5.68 -4.13
C CYS A 9 -10.65 -6.71 -4.72
N GLY A 10 -11.15 -7.69 -5.49
CA GLY A 10 -10.32 -8.74 -6.11
C GLY A 10 -9.80 -9.81 -5.14
N TYR A 11 -10.32 -9.90 -3.91
CA TYR A 11 -9.99 -10.99 -2.99
C TYR A 11 -10.42 -12.35 -3.58
N ILE A 12 -9.51 -13.33 -3.57
CA ILE A 12 -9.77 -14.68 -4.06
C ILE A 12 -9.94 -15.60 -2.85
N HIS A 13 -11.08 -16.27 -2.78
CA HIS A 13 -11.38 -17.33 -1.82
C HIS A 13 -11.31 -18.69 -2.52
N VAL A 14 -10.71 -19.68 -1.87
CA VAL A 14 -10.67 -21.08 -2.35
C VAL A 14 -11.56 -21.90 -1.43
N GLY A 15 -12.62 -22.49 -1.97
CA GLY A 15 -13.63 -23.20 -1.20
C GLY A 15 -14.85 -23.52 -2.05
N ASP A 16 -15.71 -24.44 -1.59
CA ASP A 16 -16.89 -24.85 -2.35
C ASP A 16 -17.92 -23.72 -2.48
N GLU A 17 -17.96 -22.79 -1.52
CA GLU A 17 -18.81 -21.61 -1.51
C GLU A 17 -18.01 -20.34 -1.16
N PRO A 18 -18.43 -19.15 -1.61
CA PRO A 18 -17.82 -17.89 -1.19
C PRO A 18 -18.18 -17.57 0.27
N PRO A 19 -17.34 -16.79 0.98
CA PRO A 19 -17.62 -16.37 2.34
C PRO A 19 -18.84 -15.44 2.39
N ASP A 20 -19.55 -15.44 3.52
CA ASP A 20 -20.74 -14.58 3.72
C ASP A 20 -20.41 -13.09 3.59
N THR A 21 -19.23 -12.70 4.09
CA THR A 21 -18.69 -11.35 3.93
C THR A 21 -17.24 -11.40 3.49
N CYS A 22 -16.87 -10.51 2.58
CA CYS A 22 -15.51 -10.40 2.09
C CYS A 22 -14.59 -9.94 3.24
N PRO A 23 -13.53 -10.70 3.57
CA PRO A 23 -12.65 -10.38 4.68
C PRO A 23 -11.85 -9.08 4.44
N VAL A 24 -11.72 -8.63 3.19
CA VAL A 24 -11.01 -7.40 2.83
C VAL A 24 -11.94 -6.19 2.87
N CYS A 25 -12.94 -6.13 1.97
CA CYS A 25 -13.76 -4.92 1.80
C CYS A 25 -15.08 -4.93 2.57
N GLY A 26 -15.50 -6.07 3.13
CA GLY A 26 -16.78 -6.24 3.81
C GLY A 26 -17.99 -6.33 2.87
N ALA A 27 -17.78 -6.56 1.58
CA ALA A 27 -18.87 -6.82 0.63
C ALA A 27 -19.53 -8.18 0.89
N ASP A 28 -20.84 -8.28 0.66
CA ASP A 28 -21.61 -9.52 0.88
C ASP A 28 -21.24 -10.62 -0.13
N LYS A 29 -21.62 -11.87 0.20
CA LYS A 29 -21.47 -13.08 -0.65
C LYS A 29 -21.93 -12.88 -2.10
N SER A 30 -22.93 -12.02 -2.33
CA SER A 30 -23.43 -11.68 -3.67
C SER A 30 -22.43 -10.94 -4.55
N MET A 31 -21.37 -10.38 -3.97
CA MET A 31 -20.32 -9.68 -4.70
C MET A 31 -19.16 -10.61 -5.05
N PHE A 32 -19.35 -11.94 -5.00
CA PHE A 32 -18.39 -12.94 -5.42
C PHE A 32 -18.81 -13.63 -6.73
N GLU A 33 -17.85 -13.79 -7.63
CA GLU A 33 -18.02 -14.54 -8.88
C GLU A 33 -17.13 -15.79 -8.89
N GLU A 34 -17.66 -16.92 -9.34
CA GLU A 34 -16.90 -18.17 -9.48
C GLU A 34 -15.93 -18.07 -10.67
N VAL A 35 -14.66 -18.31 -10.43
CA VAL A 35 -13.63 -18.36 -11.45
C VAL A 35 -13.66 -19.74 -12.10
N LYS A 36 -14.21 -19.83 -13.32
CA LYS A 36 -14.20 -21.07 -14.11
C LYS A 36 -12.80 -21.30 -14.68
N GLU A 37 -12.22 -22.48 -14.46
CA GLU A 37 -10.81 -22.83 -14.74
C GLU A 37 -10.37 -22.77 -16.22
N ALA A 38 -11.21 -22.34 -17.16
CA ALA A 38 -10.87 -22.26 -18.59
C ALA A 38 -10.01 -21.04 -19.00
N ALA A 39 -9.51 -20.25 -18.05
CA ALA A 39 -8.72 -19.05 -18.35
C ALA A 39 -7.62 -18.76 -17.33
N ILE A 40 -6.77 -19.73 -16.98
CA ILE A 40 -5.44 -19.47 -16.39
C ILE A 40 -4.56 -20.74 -16.39
N ASP A 41 -3.93 -21.04 -17.53
CA ASP A 41 -2.63 -21.74 -17.55
C ASP A 41 -1.53 -20.68 -17.37
N SER A 42 -1.34 -20.21 -16.13
CA SER A 42 -0.13 -19.54 -15.61
C SER A 42 -0.40 -18.88 -14.26
N MET A 43 -0.66 -19.70 -13.24
CA MET A 43 -0.30 -19.37 -11.85
C MET A 43 -0.47 -20.64 -11.00
N ALA A 44 0.53 -21.52 -11.03
CA ALA A 44 0.53 -22.70 -10.17
C ALA A 44 1.07 -22.32 -8.77
N PRO A 45 0.35 -22.69 -7.69
CA PRO A 45 0.87 -22.64 -6.33
C PRO A 45 1.70 -23.89 -6.01
N GLU A 46 2.83 -23.65 -5.34
CA GLU A 46 3.53 -24.47 -4.34
C GLU A 46 3.21 -25.99 -4.27
N PRO A 47 4.20 -26.89 -4.52
CA PRO A 47 4.09 -28.28 -4.14
C PRO A 47 4.71 -28.55 -2.76
N THR A 48 3.95 -29.31 -2.00
CA THR A 48 4.22 -29.92 -0.71
C THR A 48 5.46 -30.81 -0.70
N ILE A 49 6.20 -30.77 0.41
CA ILE A 49 7.39 -31.58 0.71
C ILE A 49 6.98 -33.04 0.98
N PRO A 50 7.70 -34.03 0.40
CA PRO A 50 8.05 -35.26 1.12
C PRO A 50 9.57 -35.38 1.33
N ALA A 51 9.93 -35.90 2.50
CA ALA A 51 11.29 -36.10 3.02
C ALA A 51 12.03 -37.30 2.31
N PRO A 52 13.34 -37.53 2.58
CA PRO A 52 14.34 -37.83 1.55
C PRO A 52 14.72 -39.30 1.38
N SER A 53 15.32 -39.62 0.23
CA SER A 53 16.29 -40.72 0.10
C SER A 53 17.34 -40.45 -0.99
N THR A 54 18.56 -40.23 -0.52
CA THR A 54 19.88 -40.73 -0.97
C THR A 54 20.34 -40.64 -2.44
N ASP A 55 21.60 -40.17 -2.53
CA ASP A 55 22.66 -40.49 -3.48
C ASP A 55 22.87 -39.65 -4.75
N ALA A 56 23.76 -38.66 -4.56
CA ALA A 56 25.10 -38.58 -5.16
C ALA A 56 25.30 -38.24 -6.67
N THR A 57 26.17 -37.23 -6.83
CA THR A 57 27.34 -37.14 -7.76
C THR A 57 27.28 -36.09 -8.89
N THR A 58 28.04 -35.01 -8.66
CA THR A 58 28.88 -34.19 -9.59
C THR A 58 28.27 -33.50 -10.81
N SER A 59 28.43 -32.17 -10.90
CA SER A 59 29.46 -31.52 -11.75
C SER A 59 29.33 -29.98 -11.72
N ALA A 60 30.48 -29.31 -11.64
CA ALA A 60 30.65 -27.88 -11.44
C ALA A 60 30.39 -27.03 -12.70
N VAL A 61 29.71 -25.90 -12.54
CA VAL A 61 29.74 -24.74 -13.45
C VAL A 61 29.57 -23.47 -12.62
N ASN A 62 30.51 -22.55 -12.74
CA ASN A 62 30.59 -21.23 -12.08
C ASN A 62 29.32 -20.39 -12.34
N GLY A 63 28.67 -19.83 -11.31
CA GLY A 63 27.45 -19.04 -11.43
C GLY A 63 27.62 -17.63 -10.87
N LYS A 64 27.22 -16.60 -11.62
CA LYS A 64 26.99 -15.27 -11.02
C LYS A 64 25.63 -15.27 -10.35
N TRP A 65 25.50 -14.69 -9.16
CA TRP A 65 24.25 -14.63 -8.42
C TRP A 65 23.84 -13.19 -8.13
N GLU A 66 22.58 -12.85 -8.35
CA GLU A 66 21.99 -11.55 -8.09
C GLU A 66 20.93 -11.66 -7.00
N CYS A 67 21.11 -10.93 -5.91
CA CYS A 67 20.08 -10.82 -4.87
C CYS A 67 18.84 -10.12 -5.42
N THR A 68 17.68 -10.77 -5.38
CA THR A 68 16.42 -10.21 -5.90
C THR A 68 15.85 -9.11 -5.02
N VAL A 69 16.36 -8.94 -3.80
CA VAL A 69 15.91 -7.91 -2.85
C VAL A 69 16.64 -6.59 -3.07
N CYS A 70 17.97 -6.63 -3.21
CA CYS A 70 18.80 -5.41 -3.29
C CYS A 70 19.65 -5.29 -4.57
N GLY A 71 19.68 -6.32 -5.42
CA GLY A 71 20.44 -6.32 -6.69
C GLY A 71 21.95 -6.53 -6.55
N THR A 72 22.43 -6.93 -5.37
CA THR A 72 23.86 -7.20 -5.16
C THR A 72 24.29 -8.43 -5.97
N LEU A 73 25.36 -8.28 -6.74
CA LEU A 73 25.97 -9.34 -7.53
C LEU A 73 27.11 -10.00 -6.75
N ASP A 74 27.06 -11.33 -6.66
CA ASP A 74 28.09 -12.16 -6.02
C ASP A 74 28.61 -13.23 -6.99
N ASP A 75 29.90 -13.51 -6.89
CA ASP A 75 30.64 -14.41 -7.78
C ASP A 75 30.99 -15.69 -7.01
N GLY A 76 30.37 -16.81 -7.35
CA GLY A 76 30.67 -18.08 -6.68
C GLY A 76 29.82 -19.25 -7.14
N ASP A 77 30.31 -20.47 -6.94
CA ASP A 77 29.60 -21.68 -7.37
C ASP A 77 28.20 -21.79 -6.73
N ASN A 78 28.02 -21.28 -5.50
CA ASN A 78 26.75 -21.23 -4.77
C ASN A 78 26.43 -19.80 -4.31
N PRO A 79 25.14 -19.42 -4.20
CA PRO A 79 24.74 -18.14 -3.63
C PRO A 79 25.09 -18.12 -2.13
N PRO A 80 25.45 -16.96 -1.54
CA PRO A 80 25.78 -16.87 -0.13
C PRO A 80 24.57 -17.24 0.76
N ALA A 81 24.83 -17.79 1.95
CA ALA A 81 23.80 -18.19 2.91
C ALA A 81 22.87 -17.01 3.28
N GLU A 82 23.45 -15.81 3.41
CA GLU A 82 22.74 -14.55 3.57
C GLU A 82 23.41 -13.48 2.72
N CYS A 83 22.61 -12.57 2.18
CA CYS A 83 23.11 -11.44 1.41
C CYS A 83 23.90 -10.49 2.33
N PRO A 84 25.17 -10.20 2.02
CA PRO A 84 26.02 -9.35 2.88
C PRO A 84 25.55 -7.89 2.97
N VAL A 85 24.65 -7.47 2.08
CA VAL A 85 24.14 -6.09 2.03
C VAL A 85 22.81 -5.93 2.77
N CYS A 86 21.90 -6.90 2.64
CA CYS A 86 20.53 -6.76 3.16
C CYS A 86 20.06 -7.90 4.08
N GLY A 87 20.87 -8.95 4.28
CA GLY A 87 20.52 -10.10 5.11
C GLY A 87 19.45 -11.02 4.49
N ALA A 88 19.13 -10.85 3.21
CA ALA A 88 18.23 -11.74 2.50
C ALA A 88 18.82 -13.15 2.42
N ASP A 89 18.01 -14.15 2.75
CA ASP A 89 18.39 -15.56 2.72
C ASP A 89 18.79 -16.02 1.30
N GLN A 90 19.62 -17.06 1.23
CA GLN A 90 20.11 -17.68 -0.01
C GLN A 90 19.03 -17.97 -1.05
N SER A 91 17.81 -18.27 -0.62
CA SER A 91 16.63 -18.51 -1.48
C SER A 91 16.22 -17.31 -2.36
N LEU A 92 16.73 -16.11 -2.04
CA LEU A 92 16.41 -14.86 -2.74
C LEU A 92 17.53 -14.41 -3.69
N PHE A 93 18.33 -15.35 -4.20
CA PHE A 93 19.34 -15.10 -5.23
C PHE A 93 18.97 -15.76 -6.56
N ASN A 94 19.06 -15.00 -7.65
CA ASN A 94 18.89 -15.48 -9.02
C ASN A 94 20.25 -15.69 -9.70
N ARG A 95 20.41 -16.80 -10.41
CA ARG A 95 21.62 -17.07 -11.19
C ARG A 95 21.61 -16.33 -12.53
N ILE A 96 22.70 -15.64 -12.86
CA ILE A 96 22.91 -14.96 -14.14
C ILE A 96 23.92 -15.76 -14.97
N GLY A 97 23.46 -16.34 -16.09
CA GLY A 97 24.33 -16.83 -17.16
C GLY A 97 23.74 -17.92 -18.07
N GLU A 98 23.22 -17.52 -19.25
CA GLU A 98 23.70 -18.03 -20.56
C GLU A 98 23.22 -17.08 -21.69
N THR A 99 24.16 -16.40 -22.36
CA THR A 99 23.96 -15.72 -23.64
C THR A 99 24.97 -16.28 -24.63
N THR A 100 24.54 -17.11 -25.57
CA THR A 100 25.35 -17.45 -26.74
C THR A 100 25.39 -16.26 -27.69
N ALA A 101 26.58 -15.67 -27.87
CA ALA A 101 26.85 -14.60 -28.81
C ALA A 101 27.66 -15.12 -30.02
N GLY A 102 27.28 -14.68 -31.22
CA GLY A 102 28.23 -14.35 -32.29
C GLY A 102 27.97 -14.96 -33.68
N ALA A 103 27.49 -14.15 -34.63
CA ALA A 103 28.09 -13.94 -35.97
C ALA A 103 27.21 -13.05 -36.90
N SER A 104 27.76 -11.88 -37.23
CA SER A 104 27.74 -11.18 -38.54
C SER A 104 26.44 -11.07 -39.38
N GLN A 105 25.94 -9.84 -39.53
CA GLN A 105 24.98 -9.45 -40.57
C GLN A 105 25.61 -9.51 -41.98
N PRO A 106 24.85 -9.95 -43.00
CA PRO A 106 24.37 -8.98 -43.99
C PRO A 106 22.95 -9.26 -44.52
N GLY A 107 22.28 -8.20 -44.96
CA GLY A 107 21.24 -8.27 -46.01
C GLY A 107 19.79 -8.44 -45.57
N LYS A 108 19.05 -7.32 -45.62
CA LYS A 108 17.60 -7.20 -45.43
C LYS A 108 16.83 -7.78 -46.64
N PRO A 109 15.74 -8.53 -46.42
CA PRO A 109 14.52 -8.29 -47.19
C PRO A 109 13.33 -7.93 -46.28
N LYS A 110 12.62 -6.87 -46.69
CA LYS A 110 11.36 -6.37 -46.10
C LYS A 110 10.23 -7.38 -46.28
N ILE A 111 9.52 -7.72 -45.21
CA ILE A 111 8.15 -8.29 -45.25
C ILE A 111 7.31 -7.52 -44.20
N PRO A 112 6.02 -7.19 -44.48
CA PRO A 112 5.32 -6.03 -43.91
C PRO A 112 4.94 -6.21 -42.43
N GLU A 113 5.00 -5.09 -41.72
CA GLU A 113 4.70 -4.95 -40.29
C GLU A 113 3.20 -5.15 -40.03
N ALA A 114 2.84 -6.19 -39.27
CA ALA A 114 1.51 -6.37 -38.69
C ALA A 114 1.34 -5.48 -37.45
N PRO A 115 0.13 -4.95 -37.18
CA PRO A 115 -0.06 -3.89 -36.19
C PRO A 115 0.20 -4.38 -34.77
N ARG A 116 1.11 -3.69 -34.08
CA ARG A 116 1.40 -3.90 -32.66
C ARG A 116 0.19 -3.51 -31.80
N HIS A 117 -0.59 -4.50 -31.36
CA HIS A 117 -1.41 -4.34 -30.16
C HIS A 117 -0.49 -4.44 -28.94
N GLY A 118 -0.20 -3.29 -28.33
CA GLY A 118 0.44 -3.20 -27.03
C GLY A 118 -0.52 -3.68 -25.95
N GLY A 119 -0.26 -4.87 -25.41
CA GLY A 119 -0.86 -5.35 -24.17
C GLY A 119 0.27 -5.85 -23.29
N SER A 120 0.69 -5.03 -22.33
CA SER A 120 1.53 -5.47 -21.21
C SER A 120 0.78 -6.57 -20.46
N ALA A 121 1.46 -7.68 -20.16
CA ALA A 121 0.98 -8.66 -19.20
C ALA A 121 0.59 -7.93 -17.90
N THR A 122 -0.69 -8.02 -17.52
CA THR A 122 -1.28 -7.23 -16.46
C THR A 122 -0.95 -7.83 -15.10
N ASP A 123 -0.19 -7.10 -14.28
CA ASP A 123 -0.18 -7.31 -12.83
C ASP A 123 -1.63 -7.17 -12.32
N PRO A 124 -2.23 -8.18 -11.68
CA PRO A 124 -3.61 -8.11 -11.17
C PRO A 124 -3.82 -7.03 -10.08
N ARG A 125 -2.76 -6.39 -9.59
CA ARG A 125 -2.81 -5.23 -8.68
C ARG A 125 -2.77 -3.88 -9.41
N SER A 126 -2.47 -3.88 -10.71
CA SER A 126 -2.42 -2.67 -11.52
C SER A 126 -3.84 -2.22 -11.88
N VAL A 127 -4.20 -1.00 -11.49
CA VAL A 127 -5.49 -0.41 -11.80
C VAL A 127 -5.42 0.18 -13.20
N ASP A 128 -6.19 -0.37 -14.14
CA ASP A 128 -6.34 0.20 -15.47
C ASP A 128 -7.14 1.51 -15.40
N LEU A 129 -6.51 2.61 -15.81
CA LEU A 129 -7.09 3.95 -15.80
C LEU A 129 -7.78 4.31 -17.13
N GLY A 130 -7.74 3.44 -18.13
CA GLY A 130 -8.24 3.69 -19.47
C GLY A 130 -7.31 4.58 -20.31
N PRO A 131 -7.73 4.96 -21.54
CA PRO A 131 -6.88 5.69 -22.48
C PRO A 131 -6.55 7.12 -22.00
N GLU A 132 -5.37 7.62 -22.39
CA GLU A 132 -4.93 8.98 -22.04
C GLU A 132 -5.85 10.04 -22.69
N PRO A 133 -6.38 11.00 -21.92
CA PRO A 133 -7.35 11.96 -22.43
C PRO A 133 -6.71 13.04 -23.33
N ALA A 134 -7.49 13.57 -24.27
CA ALA A 134 -6.98 14.56 -25.24
C ALA A 134 -6.61 15.92 -24.62
N SER A 135 -7.31 16.36 -23.55
CA SER A 135 -7.11 17.66 -22.89
C SER A 135 -5.91 17.67 -21.94
N PHE A 136 -5.10 18.73 -21.98
CA PHE A 136 -3.91 18.88 -21.12
C PHE A 136 -4.21 18.74 -19.61
N LYS A 137 -5.26 19.41 -19.11
CA LYS A 137 -5.68 19.29 -17.69
C LYS A 137 -6.07 17.86 -17.34
N ALA A 138 -6.75 17.19 -18.26
CA ALA A 138 -7.16 15.81 -18.08
C ALA A 138 -5.94 14.86 -18.09
N ARG A 139 -4.92 15.12 -18.91
CA ARG A 139 -3.65 14.35 -18.90
C ARG A 139 -2.89 14.54 -17.61
N LEU A 140 -2.80 15.77 -17.11
CA LEU A 140 -2.16 16.06 -15.84
C LEU A 140 -2.85 15.31 -14.69
N HIS A 141 -4.19 15.40 -14.63
CA HIS A 141 -4.98 14.67 -13.65
C HIS A 141 -4.81 13.14 -13.76
N HIS A 142 -4.82 12.60 -14.98
CA HIS A 142 -4.60 11.18 -15.24
C HIS A 142 -3.21 10.73 -14.76
N ARG A 143 -2.17 11.52 -15.02
CA ARG A 143 -0.81 11.26 -14.51
C ARG A 143 -0.74 11.32 -12.99
N VAL A 144 -1.38 12.32 -12.36
CA VAL A 144 -1.42 12.42 -10.89
C VAL A 144 -2.08 11.20 -10.27
N ILE A 145 -3.22 10.76 -10.80
CA ILE A 145 -3.91 9.55 -10.32
C ILE A 145 -3.03 8.31 -10.50
N ALA A 146 -2.40 8.15 -11.67
CA ALA A 146 -1.50 7.04 -11.93
C ALA A 146 -0.36 6.98 -10.90
N GLN A 147 0.22 8.14 -10.55
CA GLN A 147 1.27 8.22 -9.54
C GLN A 147 0.76 7.91 -8.12
N ILE A 148 -0.43 8.42 -7.75
CA ILE A 148 -1.05 8.15 -6.45
C ILE A 148 -1.23 6.64 -6.22
N LEU A 149 -1.73 5.94 -7.25
CA LEU A 149 -1.99 4.50 -7.18
C LEU A 149 -0.70 3.69 -7.23
N LYS A 150 0.25 4.06 -8.12
CA LYS A 150 1.53 3.37 -8.28
C LYS A 150 2.39 3.42 -7.02
N HIS A 151 2.45 4.58 -6.37
CA HIS A 151 3.30 4.81 -5.21
C HIS A 151 2.57 4.66 -3.87
N HIS A 152 1.33 4.14 -3.87
CA HIS A 152 0.53 3.94 -2.65
C HIS A 152 0.48 5.20 -1.77
N VAL A 153 0.24 6.36 -2.39
CA VAL A 153 0.31 7.67 -1.71
C VAL A 153 -0.68 7.77 -0.55
N HIS A 154 -1.86 7.14 -0.65
CA HIS A 154 -2.81 7.14 0.46
C HIS A 154 -2.27 6.38 1.68
N PRO A 155 -1.87 5.09 1.58
CA PRO A 155 -1.18 4.40 2.67
C PRO A 155 -0.01 5.19 3.23
N VAL A 156 0.87 5.76 2.41
CA VAL A 156 2.01 6.54 2.92
C VAL A 156 1.56 7.80 3.68
N SER A 157 0.66 8.58 3.09
CA SER A 157 0.22 9.86 3.68
C SER A 157 -0.56 9.69 4.99
N VAL A 158 -1.33 8.61 5.18
CA VAL A 158 -2.06 8.38 6.45
C VAL A 158 -1.15 8.11 7.64
N HIS A 159 0.11 7.68 7.42
CA HIS A 159 1.06 7.49 8.52
C HIS A 159 1.44 8.82 9.18
N ILE A 160 1.34 9.95 8.46
CA ILE A 160 1.63 11.27 9.01
C ILE A 160 0.66 11.62 10.15
N PRO A 161 -0.67 11.75 9.93
CA PRO A 161 -1.59 12.04 11.02
C PRO A 161 -1.59 10.92 12.06
N ASN A 162 -1.54 9.65 11.65
CA ASN A 162 -1.57 8.53 12.60
C ASN A 162 -0.32 8.46 13.50
N GLY A 163 0.85 8.93 13.03
CA GLY A 163 2.07 9.01 13.82
C GLY A 163 2.17 10.31 14.63
N VAL A 164 1.84 11.45 14.02
CA VAL A 164 2.05 12.79 14.62
C VAL A 164 0.99 13.13 15.67
N ILE A 165 -0.27 12.68 15.50
CA ILE A 165 -1.35 12.96 16.46
C ILE A 165 -1.03 12.37 17.85
N PRO A 166 -0.65 11.09 18.01
CA PRO A 166 -0.26 10.54 19.32
C PRO A 166 0.83 11.36 20.04
N PHE A 167 1.89 11.76 19.33
CA PHE A 167 2.94 12.60 19.91
C PHE A 167 2.44 13.98 20.30
N SER A 168 1.62 14.61 19.46
CA SER A 168 1.04 15.93 19.77
C SER A 168 0.14 15.86 21.02
N VAL A 169 -0.73 14.85 21.12
CA VAL A 169 -1.60 14.68 22.29
C VAL A 169 -0.78 14.39 23.56
N LEU A 170 0.28 13.58 23.45
CA LEU A 170 1.22 13.37 24.54
C LEU A 170 1.85 14.70 24.99
N PHE A 171 2.31 15.53 24.05
CA PHE A 171 2.90 16.84 24.37
C PHE A 171 1.88 17.80 25.00
N VAL A 172 0.62 17.80 24.56
CA VAL A 172 -0.45 18.58 25.21
C VAL A 172 -0.65 18.14 26.67
N MET A 173 -0.73 16.83 26.92
CA MET A 173 -0.91 16.31 28.28
C MET A 173 0.29 16.64 29.19
N LEU A 174 1.51 16.50 28.68
CA LEU A 174 2.72 16.86 29.42
C LEU A 174 2.82 18.38 29.64
N ALA A 175 2.46 19.20 28.67
CA ALA A 175 2.42 20.65 28.82
C ALA A 175 1.42 21.08 29.92
N ALA A 176 0.25 20.43 29.97
CA ALA A 176 -0.75 20.67 31.02
C ALA A 176 -0.28 20.21 32.41
N ALA A 177 0.50 19.12 32.49
CA ALA A 177 0.97 18.57 33.76
C ALA A 177 2.20 19.31 34.34
N PHE A 178 3.09 19.78 33.48
CA PHE A 178 4.39 20.35 33.87
C PHE A 178 4.53 21.85 33.61
N ASP A 179 3.48 22.51 33.09
CA ASP A 179 3.50 23.93 32.68
C ASP A 179 4.67 24.28 31.75
N CYS A 180 4.95 23.38 30.79
CA CYS A 180 6.09 23.52 29.89
C CYS A 180 5.68 24.12 28.54
N ARG A 181 5.99 25.40 28.34
CA ARG A 181 5.69 26.11 27.08
C ARG A 181 6.35 25.49 25.84
N ALA A 182 7.52 24.89 25.97
CA ALA A 182 8.21 24.25 24.85
C ALA A 182 7.42 23.06 24.28
N LEU A 183 6.81 22.25 25.15
CA LEU A 183 5.97 21.12 24.75
C LEU A 183 4.68 21.59 24.08
N GLU A 184 4.10 22.69 24.56
CA GLU A 184 2.93 23.29 23.91
C GLU A 184 3.24 23.77 22.48
N ILE A 185 4.36 24.47 22.28
CA ILE A 185 4.80 24.91 20.94
C ILE A 185 5.04 23.70 20.03
N ALA A 186 5.67 22.64 20.54
CA ALA A 186 5.87 21.42 19.78
C ALA A 186 4.54 20.76 19.37
N ALA A 187 3.56 20.70 20.28
CA ALA A 187 2.23 20.19 19.99
C ALA A 187 1.50 21.02 18.92
N GLN A 188 1.61 22.35 18.99
CA GLN A 188 1.05 23.29 18.01
C GLN A 188 1.64 23.07 16.62
N CYS A 189 2.98 23.02 16.50
CA CYS A 189 3.66 22.77 15.23
C CYS A 189 3.24 21.43 14.61
N ASN A 190 3.15 20.38 15.44
CA ASN A 190 2.67 19.07 15.02
C ASN A 190 1.23 19.13 14.48
N MET A 191 0.33 19.86 15.15
CA MET A 191 -1.05 20.01 14.66
C MET A 191 -1.15 20.79 13.37
N ILE A 192 -0.37 21.85 13.20
CA ILE A 192 -0.30 22.59 11.93
C ILE A 192 0.13 21.65 10.80
N PHE A 193 1.15 20.84 11.03
CA PHE A 193 1.62 19.86 10.05
C PHE A 193 0.54 18.81 9.71
N VAL A 194 -0.21 18.32 10.69
CA VAL A 194 -1.34 17.41 10.46
C VAL A 194 -2.41 18.06 9.59
N VAL A 195 -2.84 19.28 9.92
CA VAL A 195 -3.87 19.98 9.14
C VAL A 195 -3.41 20.26 7.71
N LEU A 196 -2.15 20.63 7.50
CA LEU A 196 -1.58 20.86 6.17
C LEU A 196 -1.50 19.57 5.32
N THR A 197 -1.39 18.41 5.96
CA THR A 197 -1.30 17.12 5.27
C THR A 197 -2.66 16.47 5.00
N MET A 198 -3.70 16.83 5.76
CA MET A 198 -5.06 16.29 5.57
C MET A 198 -5.62 16.40 4.14
N PRO A 199 -5.45 17.51 3.37
CA PRO A 199 -5.92 17.57 2.00
C PRO A 199 -5.34 16.46 1.10
N ILE A 200 -4.06 16.14 1.27
CA ILE A 200 -3.39 15.07 0.51
C ILE A 200 -3.94 13.70 0.93
N VAL A 201 -4.10 13.48 2.23
CA VAL A 201 -4.65 12.24 2.80
C VAL A 201 -6.08 11.98 2.31
N LEU A 202 -6.94 13.01 2.37
CA LEU A 202 -8.34 12.92 1.96
C LEU A 202 -8.48 12.70 0.45
N TYR A 203 -7.73 13.46 -0.35
CA TYR A 203 -7.78 13.32 -1.82
C TYR A 203 -7.25 11.97 -2.28
N SER A 204 -6.08 11.56 -1.79
CA SER A 204 -5.51 10.25 -2.14
C SER A 204 -6.41 9.10 -1.69
N GLY A 205 -7.05 9.21 -0.52
CA GLY A 205 -8.02 8.22 -0.03
C GLY A 205 -9.28 8.14 -0.87
N TYR A 206 -9.81 9.29 -1.32
CA TYR A 206 -10.93 9.33 -2.25
C TYR A 206 -10.60 8.67 -3.59
N VAL A 207 -9.43 8.98 -4.16
CA VAL A 207 -8.96 8.37 -5.42
C VAL A 207 -8.83 6.86 -5.28
N GLU A 208 -8.23 6.37 -4.20
CA GLU A 208 -8.09 4.93 -3.98
C GLU A 208 -9.46 4.26 -3.79
N TRP A 209 -10.37 4.84 -3.00
CA TRP A 209 -11.72 4.32 -2.82
C TRP A 209 -12.49 4.22 -4.15
N GLN A 210 -12.45 5.26 -4.98
CA GLN A 210 -13.12 5.26 -6.28
C GLN A 210 -12.50 4.27 -7.26
N LYS A 211 -11.17 4.22 -7.35
CA LYS A 211 -10.47 3.47 -8.40
C LYS A 211 -10.20 2.01 -8.04
N ARG A 212 -9.86 1.71 -6.79
CA ARG A 212 -9.56 0.34 -6.33
C ARG A 212 -10.79 -0.41 -5.84
N TYR A 213 -11.75 0.31 -5.24
CA TYR A 213 -12.94 -0.30 -4.63
C TYR A 213 -14.25 0.07 -5.35
N LYS A 214 -14.16 0.65 -6.56
CA LYS A 214 -15.31 1.00 -7.41
C LYS A 214 -16.36 1.88 -6.68
N GLY A 215 -15.94 2.65 -5.68
CA GLY A 215 -16.84 3.48 -4.89
C GLY A 215 -17.80 2.70 -3.97
N PHE A 216 -17.47 1.45 -3.60
CA PHE A 216 -18.32 0.62 -2.75
C PHE A 216 -18.53 1.26 -1.35
N PRO A 217 -19.77 1.52 -0.92
CA PRO A 217 -20.07 2.18 0.35
C PRO A 217 -20.15 1.18 1.52
N GLY A 218 -19.10 0.37 1.72
CA GLY A 218 -19.05 -0.58 2.84
C GLY A 218 -18.87 0.10 4.20
N ASN A 219 -19.35 -0.53 5.28
CA ASN A 219 -19.24 -0.01 6.65
C ASN A 219 -17.81 0.37 7.04
N ARG A 220 -16.82 -0.41 6.58
CA ARG A 220 -15.38 -0.15 6.82
C ARG A 220 -14.93 1.16 6.17
N PHE A 221 -15.39 1.45 4.96
CA PHE A 221 -15.05 2.69 4.25
C PHE A 221 -15.75 3.89 4.86
N ILE A 222 -17.03 3.78 5.19
CA ILE A 222 -17.80 4.83 5.85
C ILE A 222 -17.14 5.20 7.19
N ALA A 223 -16.77 4.20 8.00
CA ALA A 223 -16.08 4.43 9.27
C ALA A 223 -14.75 5.18 9.08
N LYS A 224 -13.94 4.85 8.07
CA LYS A 224 -12.70 5.59 7.76
C LYS A 224 -12.97 7.03 7.32
N ILE A 225 -14.01 7.27 6.53
CA ILE A 225 -14.37 8.62 6.06
C ILE A 225 -14.84 9.47 7.25
N VAL A 226 -15.70 8.94 8.11
CA VAL A 226 -16.15 9.62 9.33
C VAL A 226 -14.98 9.91 10.25
N ALA A 227 -14.09 8.94 10.49
CA ALA A 227 -12.91 9.13 11.31
C ALA A 227 -11.98 10.22 10.75
N ALA A 228 -11.75 10.24 9.43
CA ALA A 228 -10.95 11.27 8.78
C ALA A 228 -11.60 12.67 8.87
N ALA A 229 -12.93 12.75 8.76
CA ALA A 229 -13.66 14.00 8.96
C ALA A 229 -13.53 14.50 10.41
N VAL A 230 -13.70 13.62 11.40
CA VAL A 230 -13.51 13.94 12.82
C VAL A 230 -12.10 14.47 13.05
N VAL A 231 -11.06 13.75 12.61
CA VAL A 231 -9.66 14.18 12.75
C VAL A 231 -9.42 15.55 12.12
N THR A 232 -9.92 15.78 10.90
CA THR A 232 -9.73 17.05 10.19
C THR A 232 -10.38 18.21 10.95
N VAL A 233 -11.65 18.04 11.35
CA VAL A 233 -12.41 19.08 12.05
C VAL A 233 -11.83 19.34 13.43
N SER A 234 -11.47 18.31 14.19
CA SER A 234 -10.88 18.47 15.52
C SER A 234 -9.49 19.10 15.46
N ALA A 235 -8.63 18.72 14.50
CA ALA A 235 -7.30 19.29 14.36
C ALA A 235 -7.37 20.78 13.98
N ALA A 236 -8.26 21.15 13.05
CA ALA A 236 -8.50 22.54 12.70
C ALA A 236 -9.07 23.33 13.88
N ALA A 237 -10.04 22.77 14.61
CA ALA A 237 -10.61 23.40 15.80
C ALA A 237 -9.55 23.63 16.90
N VAL A 238 -8.65 22.67 17.12
CA VAL A 238 -7.55 22.80 18.08
C VAL A 238 -6.60 23.95 17.70
N ILE A 239 -6.22 24.09 16.43
CA ILE A 239 -5.40 25.22 15.96
C ILE A 239 -6.12 26.55 16.15
N VAL A 240 -7.39 26.63 15.72
CA VAL A 240 -8.20 27.84 15.88
C VAL A 240 -8.33 28.22 17.35
N TRP A 241 -8.51 27.23 18.23
CA TRP A 241 -8.59 27.49 19.67
C TRP A 241 -7.28 28.06 20.21
N TRP A 242 -6.12 27.51 19.81
CA TRP A 242 -4.82 28.09 20.18
C TRP A 242 -4.59 29.51 19.64
N TRP A 243 -5.16 29.86 18.48
CA TRP A 243 -5.10 31.22 17.96
C TRP A 243 -5.97 32.21 18.75
N ILE A 244 -7.12 31.75 19.26
CA ILE A 244 -8.02 32.57 20.09
C ILE A 244 -7.49 32.71 21.51
N ASP A 245 -6.99 31.60 22.09
CA ASP A 245 -6.42 31.54 23.43
C ASP A 245 -5.06 30.81 23.39
N PRO A 246 -3.96 31.55 23.24
CA PRO A 246 -2.61 30.97 23.21
C PRO A 246 -2.18 30.28 24.51
N ALA A 247 -2.96 30.39 25.59
CA ALA A 247 -2.74 29.74 26.88
C ALA A 247 -3.89 28.78 27.24
N VAL A 248 -4.66 28.30 26.26
CA VAL A 248 -5.81 27.39 26.45
C VAL A 248 -5.46 26.14 27.25
N VAL A 249 -4.23 25.63 27.11
CA VAL A 249 -3.76 24.45 27.85
C VAL A 249 -3.75 24.71 29.35
N GLN A 250 -3.51 25.96 29.78
CA GLN A 250 -3.53 26.35 31.19
C GLN A 250 -4.90 26.83 31.66
N HIS A 251 -5.63 27.58 30.82
CA HIS A 251 -6.95 28.11 31.21
C HIS A 251 -8.04 27.04 31.26
N LYS A 252 -8.05 26.12 30.28
CA LYS A 252 -9.10 25.09 30.13
C LYS A 252 -8.52 23.72 29.72
N PRO A 253 -7.61 23.14 30.54
CA PRO A 253 -6.93 21.89 30.19
C PRO A 253 -7.90 20.75 29.88
N GLY A 254 -8.95 20.56 30.69
CA GLY A 254 -9.86 19.42 30.55
C GLY A 254 -10.59 19.35 29.21
N SER A 255 -11.24 20.45 28.79
CA SER A 255 -11.96 20.47 27.50
C SER A 255 -11.03 20.40 26.31
N PHE A 256 -9.86 21.03 26.41
CA PHE A 256 -8.86 21.02 25.34
C PHE A 256 -8.25 19.62 25.16
N ILE A 257 -7.90 18.95 26.25
CA ILE A 257 -7.43 17.56 26.25
C ILE A 257 -8.51 16.63 25.71
N LEU A 258 -9.78 16.82 26.09
CA LEU A 258 -10.88 15.98 25.60
C LEU A 258 -11.00 16.00 24.07
N VAL A 259 -10.93 17.17 23.44
CA VAL A 259 -10.96 17.27 21.96
C VAL A 259 -9.77 16.55 21.32
N ASN A 260 -8.58 16.69 21.93
CA ASN A 260 -7.38 16.00 21.48
C ASN A 260 -7.48 14.46 21.64
N LEU A 261 -8.12 13.98 22.71
CA LEU A 261 -8.37 12.54 22.91
C LEU A 261 -9.40 11.99 21.92
N ILE A 262 -10.46 12.74 21.60
CA ILE A 262 -11.43 12.36 20.56
C ILE A 262 -10.73 12.25 19.20
N MET A 263 -9.87 13.22 18.87
CA MET A 263 -9.05 13.21 17.66
C MET A 263 -8.12 11.99 17.61
N LEU A 264 -7.41 11.71 18.71
CA LEU A 264 -6.53 10.54 18.83
C LEU A 264 -7.29 9.23 18.64
N PHE A 265 -8.45 9.10 19.27
CA PHE A 265 -9.31 7.93 19.12
C PHE A 265 -9.76 7.74 17.66
N ALA A 266 -10.20 8.81 17.00
CA ALA A 266 -10.59 8.76 15.59
C ALA A 266 -9.40 8.35 14.68
N ALA A 267 -8.21 8.91 14.91
CA ALA A 267 -7.00 8.55 14.17
C ALA A 267 -6.63 7.06 14.39
N ALA A 268 -6.70 6.58 15.63
CA ALA A 268 -6.44 5.18 15.96
C ALA A 268 -7.45 4.24 15.27
N VAL A 269 -8.75 4.55 15.31
CA VAL A 269 -9.78 3.77 14.60
C VAL A 269 -9.52 3.76 13.10
N ALA A 270 -9.19 4.90 12.49
CA ALA A 270 -8.87 4.98 11.07
C ALA A 270 -7.64 4.11 10.71
N GLY A 271 -6.61 4.13 11.56
CA GLY A 271 -5.40 3.31 11.43
C GLY A 271 -5.68 1.82 11.53
N LEU A 272 -6.44 1.38 12.55
CA LEU A 272 -6.79 -0.03 12.76
C LEU A 272 -7.63 -0.59 11.61
N ILE A 273 -8.63 0.15 11.14
CA ILE A 273 -9.43 -0.26 9.98
C ILE A 273 -8.56 -0.26 8.71
N GLY A 274 -7.64 0.71 8.58
CA GLY A 274 -6.67 0.76 7.49
C GLY A 274 -5.77 -0.47 7.43
N GLY A 275 -5.23 -0.91 8.57
CA GLY A 275 -4.43 -2.12 8.68
C GLY A 275 -5.17 -3.36 8.17
N LYS A 276 -6.44 -3.52 8.55
CA LYS A 276 -7.30 -4.64 8.09
C LYS A 276 -7.61 -4.63 6.58
N LEU A 277 -7.49 -3.48 5.90
CA LEU A 277 -7.65 -3.42 4.45
C LEU A 277 -6.37 -3.85 3.71
N VAL A 278 -5.22 -3.72 4.36
CA VAL A 278 -3.90 -4.01 3.78
C VAL A 278 -3.45 -5.43 4.13
N PHE A 279 -3.57 -5.81 5.39
CA PHE A 279 -3.17 -7.12 5.91
C PHE A 279 -4.40 -8.03 5.99
N ARG A 280 -4.30 -9.17 5.31
CA ARG A 280 -5.35 -10.17 5.14
C ARG A 280 -5.20 -11.21 6.24
N ASP A 281 -5.72 -10.91 7.43
CA ASP A 281 -5.88 -11.90 8.49
C ASP A 281 -7.28 -12.53 8.43
#